data_AF-A0A4Q4CM04-F1
#
_entry.id   AF-A0A4Q4CM04-F1
#
_cell.length_a   1.000
_cell.length_b   1.000
_cell.length_c   1.000
_cell.angle_alpha   90.00
_cell.angle_beta   90.00
_cell.angle_gamma   90.00
#
_symmetry.space_group_name_H-M   'P 1'
#
loop_
_entity.id
_entity.type
_entity.pdbx_description
1 polymer ?
#
loop_
_entity_poly.entity_id
_entity_poly.type
_entity_poly.pdbx_seq_one_letter_code
_entity_poly.pdbx_strand_id
1 'polypeptide(L)'
;HDTERLGEHLANDLEAAALSLRPELDRVLQIGVDAGALAGIVSGSGPTCVFLLEDDSDAAMLTTALWAAPGCADVIHTHGPAAGARIVA
;
A
#
# COMPACT_ATOMS: atom_id res chain seq x y z
N HIS A 1 16.28 -6.45 -6.84
CA HIS A 1 15.04 -7.23 -6.69
C HIS A 1 14.16 -6.83 -7.87
N ASP A 2 13.31 -7.71 -8.40
CA ASP A 2 12.45 -7.36 -9.54
C ASP A 2 11.10 -6.88 -8.98
N THR A 3 10.99 -5.56 -8.80
CA THR A 3 9.85 -4.93 -8.13
C THR A 3 8.59 -4.94 -9.00
N GLU A 4 8.75 -4.78 -10.31
CA GLU A 4 7.66 -4.89 -11.29
C GLU A 4 7.02 -6.28 -11.22
N ARG A 5 7.84 -7.34 -11.33
CA ARG A 5 7.35 -8.72 -11.22
C ARG A 5 6.72 -9.00 -9.86
N LEU A 6 7.22 -8.42 -8.77
CA LEU A 6 6.60 -8.56 -7.46
C LEU A 6 5.21 -7.91 -7.45
N GLY A 7 5.07 -6.71 -8.02
CA GLY A 7 3.79 -5.99 -8.13
C GLY A 7 2.71 -6.81 -8.84
N GLU A 8 3.07 -7.47 -9.95
CA GLU A 8 2.16 -8.36 -10.70
C GLU A 8 1.61 -9.54 -9.87
N HIS A 9 2.30 -9.94 -8.80
CA HIS A 9 1.97 -11.10 -7.98
C HIS A 9 1.46 -10.75 -6.58
N LEU A 10 1.32 -9.45 -6.26
CA LEU A 10 0.68 -9.04 -5.02
C LEU A 10 -0.80 -9.43 -5.04
N ALA A 11 -1.22 -10.16 -4.02
CA ALA A 11 -2.58 -10.64 -3.89
C ALA A 11 -2.96 -10.80 -2.42
N ASN A 12 -4.25 -10.64 -2.15
CA ASN A 12 -4.85 -10.89 -0.85
C ASN A 12 -6.25 -11.49 -1.02
N ASP A 13 -6.41 -12.76 -0.64
CA ASP A 13 -7.69 -13.48 -0.74
C ASP A 13 -8.83 -12.83 0.07
N LEU A 14 -8.49 -12.01 1.08
CA LEU A 14 -9.46 -11.28 1.91
C LEU A 14 -9.87 -9.92 1.31
N GLU A 15 -9.23 -9.46 0.24
CA GLU A 15 -9.41 -8.11 -0.29
C GLU A 15 -10.86 -7.86 -0.73
N ALA A 16 -11.45 -8.80 -1.48
CA ALA A 16 -12.84 -8.67 -1.92
C ALA A 16 -13.81 -8.49 -0.74
N ALA A 17 -13.59 -9.20 0.37
CA ALA A 17 -14.39 -9.05 1.58
C ALA A 17 -14.12 -7.70 2.27
N ALA A 18 -12.87 -7.26 2.33
CA ALA A 18 -12.50 -5.97 2.91
C ALA A 18 -13.12 -4.80 2.13
N LEU A 19 -13.09 -4.83 0.80
CA LEU A 19 -13.71 -3.83 -0.08
C LEU A 19 -15.24 -3.86 0.02
N SER A 20 -15.85 -5.04 0.15
CA SER A 20 -17.31 -5.13 0.37
C SER A 20 -17.75 -4.51 1.70
N LEU A 21 -16.94 -4.64 2.76
CA LEU A 21 -17.25 -4.07 4.07
C LEU A 21 -16.87 -2.58 4.18
N ARG A 22 -15.86 -2.15 3.42
CA ARG A 22 -15.33 -0.77 3.39
C ARG A 22 -15.06 -0.33 1.95
N PRO A 23 -16.11 0.06 1.20
CA PRO A 23 -15.97 0.47 -0.20
C PRO A 23 -15.04 1.67 -0.41
N GLU A 24 -14.80 2.49 0.62
CA GLU A 24 -13.86 3.61 0.58
C GLU A 24 -12.41 3.17 0.30
N LEU A 25 -12.03 1.93 0.65
CA LEU A 25 -10.69 1.40 0.41
C LEU A 25 -10.39 1.25 -1.10
N ASP A 26 -11.40 0.95 -1.92
CA ASP A 26 -11.27 0.85 -3.38
C ASP A 26 -10.76 2.17 -3.97
N ARG A 27 -11.30 3.29 -3.46
CA ARG A 27 -10.88 4.63 -3.87
C ARG A 27 -9.45 4.94 -3.43
N VAL A 28 -9.04 4.51 -2.24
CA VAL A 28 -7.66 4.70 -1.76
C VAL A 28 -6.68 3.90 -2.63
N LEU A 29 -7.01 2.65 -2.97
CA LEU A 29 -6.21 1.82 -3.86
C LEU A 29 -6.06 2.46 -5.25
N GLN A 30 -7.16 2.93 -5.85
CA GLN A 30 -7.12 3.59 -7.15
C GLN A 30 -6.25 4.85 -7.12
N ILE A 31 -6.40 5.70 -6.09
CA ILE A 31 -5.59 6.91 -5.93
C ILE A 31 -4.10 6.57 -5.84
N GLY A 32 -3.74 5.51 -5.12
CA GLY A 32 -2.33 5.14 -4.99
C GLY A 32 -1.73 4.63 -6.30
N VAL A 33 -2.46 3.82 -7.07
CA VAL A 33 -2.02 3.37 -8.39
C VAL A 33 -1.93 4.55 -9.38
N ASP A 34 -2.92 5.44 -9.39
CA ASP A 34 -2.91 6.65 -10.24
C ASP A 34 -1.75 7.60 -9.87
N ALA A 35 -1.30 7.58 -8.61
CA ALA A 35 -0.18 8.35 -8.11
C ALA A 35 1.19 7.69 -8.31
N GLY A 36 1.25 6.57 -9.06
CA GLY A 36 2.50 5.95 -9.50
C GLY A 36 2.92 4.70 -8.73
N ALA A 37 2.09 4.14 -7.85
CA ALA A 37 2.38 2.83 -7.28
C ALA A 37 2.37 1.74 -8.35
N LEU A 38 3.37 0.86 -8.35
CA LEU A 38 3.43 -0.32 -9.22
C LEU A 38 2.25 -1.28 -8.97
N ALA A 39 1.83 -1.37 -7.70
CA ALA A 39 0.66 -2.12 -7.28
C ALA A 39 0.20 -1.63 -5.90
N GLY A 40 -1.08 -1.80 -5.60
CA GLY A 40 -1.65 -1.55 -4.28
C GLY A 40 -2.64 -2.65 -3.92
N ILE A 41 -2.59 -3.14 -2.68
CA ILE A 41 -3.55 -4.12 -2.16
C ILE A 41 -3.98 -3.76 -0.74
N VAL A 42 -5.11 -4.29 -0.29
CA VAL A 42 -5.43 -4.33 1.13
C VAL A 42 -4.50 -5.34 1.80
N SER A 43 -3.85 -4.94 2.89
CA SER A 43 -3.03 -5.83 3.70
C SER A 43 -3.89 -6.58 4.72
N GLY A 44 -3.93 -7.91 4.62
CA GLY A 44 -4.72 -8.77 5.52
C GLY A 44 -6.22 -8.46 5.44
N SER A 45 -6.90 -8.34 6.59
CA SER A 45 -8.32 -7.98 6.63
C SER A 45 -8.60 -6.47 6.46
N GLY A 46 -7.57 -5.66 6.21
CA GLY A 46 -7.65 -4.19 6.23
C GLY A 46 -7.82 -3.60 7.64
N PRO A 47 -7.86 -2.26 7.77
CA PRO A 47 -8.06 -1.27 6.70
C PRO A 47 -6.77 -0.82 5.99
N THR A 48 -5.60 -1.30 6.40
CA THR A 48 -4.33 -0.88 5.82
C THR A 48 -4.27 -1.25 4.33
N CYS A 49 -4.07 -0.25 3.48
CA CYS A 49 -3.65 -0.43 2.09
C CYS A 49 -2.13 -0.33 2.03
N VAL A 50 -1.49 -1.24 1.31
CA VAL A 50 -0.05 -1.22 1.06
C VAL A 50 0.20 -0.96 -0.41
N PHE A 51 1.17 -0.11 -0.71
CA PHE A 51 1.56 0.28 -2.06
C PHE A 51 3.01 -0.08 -2.28
N LEU A 52 3.30 -0.71 -3.42
CA LEU A 52 4.66 -1.02 -3.86
C LEU A 52 5.13 0.08 -4.82
N LEU A 53 6.31 0.63 -4.55
CA LEU A 53 6.97 1.63 -5.39
C LEU A 53 8.19 1.02 -6.05
N GLU A 54 8.56 1.52 -7.23
CA GLU A 54 9.81 1.14 -7.90
C GLU A 54 11.02 1.62 -7.07
N ASP A 55 10.96 2.89 -6.64
CA ASP A 55 11.98 3.51 -5.80
C ASP A 55 11.40 4.59 -4.84
N ASP A 56 12.27 5.12 -3.96
CA ASP A 56 11.94 6.11 -2.93
C ASP A 56 11.55 7.48 -3.50
N SER A 57 11.95 7.81 -4.72
CA SER A 57 11.73 9.13 -5.31
C SER A 57 10.25 9.37 -5.64
N ASP A 58 9.49 8.31 -5.89
CA ASP A 58 8.05 8.35 -6.15
C ASP A 58 7.22 8.46 -4.85
N ALA A 59 7.81 8.16 -3.69
CA ALA A 59 7.10 8.09 -2.43
C ALA A 59 6.45 9.42 -2.01
N ALA A 60 7.08 10.56 -2.33
CA ALA A 60 6.57 11.87 -1.95
C ALA A 60 5.25 12.22 -2.67
N MET A 61 5.16 11.89 -3.96
CA MET A 61 3.95 12.14 -4.76
C MET A 61 2.81 11.23 -4.30
N LEU A 62 3.09 9.94 -4.13
CA LEU A 62 2.13 8.98 -3.58
C LEU A 62 1.63 9.42 -2.21
N THR A 63 2.53 9.82 -1.31
CA THR A 63 2.16 10.27 0.05
C THR A 63 1.23 11.48 0.00
N THR A 64 1.51 12.44 -0.88
CA THR A 64 0.67 13.64 -1.06
C THR A 64 -0.72 13.28 -1.57
N ALA A 65 -0.82 12.39 -2.56
CA ALA A 65 -2.09 11.94 -3.11
C ALA A 65 -2.92 11.18 -2.06
N LEU A 66 -2.31 10.29 -1.29
CA LEU A 66 -2.97 9.51 -0.25
C LEU A 66 -3.43 10.38 0.92
N TRP A 67 -2.67 11.39 1.33
CA TRP A 67 -3.12 12.35 2.36
C TRP A 67 -4.38 13.13 1.96
N ALA A 68 -4.57 13.36 0.66
CA ALA A 68 -5.77 14.00 0.13
C ALA A 68 -6.92 13.02 -0.11
N ALA A 69 -6.67 11.71 -0.02
CA ALA A 69 -7.66 10.68 -0.31
C ALA A 69 -8.72 10.59 0.81
N PRO A 70 -10.02 10.68 0.48
CA PRO A 70 -11.08 10.44 1.46
C PRO A 70 -10.97 9.02 2.03
N GLY A 71 -10.98 8.88 3.35
CA GLY A 71 -10.87 7.58 4.03
C GLY A 71 -9.44 7.16 4.37
N CYS A 72 -8.42 7.91 3.95
CA CYS A 72 -7.05 7.71 4.40
C CYS A 72 -6.79 8.50 5.70
N ALA A 73 -6.60 7.79 6.81
CA ALA A 73 -6.38 8.41 8.11
C ALA A 73 -4.91 8.79 8.36
N ASP A 74 -3.98 8.01 7.81
CA ASP A 74 -2.54 8.17 8.01
C ASP A 74 -1.76 7.52 6.85
N VAL A 75 -0.55 8.01 6.59
CA VAL A 75 0.34 7.50 5.54
C VAL A 75 1.74 7.32 6.11
N ILE A 76 2.25 6.09 6.05
CA ILE A 76 3.56 5.72 6.57
C ILE A 76 4.43 5.20 5.43
N HIS A 77 5.59 5.81 5.22
CA HIS A 77 6.61 5.31 4.32
C HIS A 77 7.49 4.28 5.03
N THR A 78 7.79 3.15 4.38
CA THR A 78 8.57 2.06 4.97
C THR A 78 9.32 1.25 3.92
N HIS A 79 10.31 0.49 4.38
CA HIS A 79 11.09 -0.44 3.56
C HIS A 79 11.12 -1.82 4.20
N GLY A 80 11.23 -2.85 3.36
CA GLY A 80 11.32 -4.24 3.81
C GLY A 80 12.23 -5.08 2.91
N PRO A 81 12.57 -6.31 3.34
CA PRO A 81 12.21 -6.91 4.63
C PRO A 81 12.99 -6.29 5.81
N ALA A 82 12.31 -6.04 6.92
CA ALA A 82 12.95 -5.60 8.16
C ALA A 82 13.34 -6.80 9.03
N ALA A 83 14.40 -6.64 9.84
CA ALA A 83 14.77 -7.67 10.80
C ALA A 83 13.69 -7.83 11.88
N GLY A 84 13.37 -9.08 12.21
CA GLY A 84 12.35 -9.42 13.20
C GLY A 84 12.72 -9.02 14.63
N ALA A 85 11.88 -9.46 15.59
CA ALA A 85 12.03 -9.15 17.01
C ALA A 85 13.41 -9.55 17.53
N ARG A 86 14.14 -8.57 18.07
CA ARG A 86 15.48 -8.75 18.63
C ARG A 86 15.72 -7.72 19.73
N ILE A 87 16.65 -8.02 20.62
CA ILE A 87 17.16 -7.02 21.58
C ILE A 87 18.00 -6.01 20.79
N VAL A 88 17.69 -4.74 20.98
CA VAL A 88 18.47 -3.60 20.46
C VAL A 88 19.17 -2.93 21.65
N ALA A 89 20.43 -2.53 21.44
CA ALA A 89 21.26 -1.88 22.45
C ALA A 89 20.99 -0.37 22.52
#